data_AF-A0A7V9TGE4-F1
#
_entry.id   AF-A0A7V9TGE4-F1
#
_cell.length_a   1.000
_cell.length_b   1.000
_cell.length_c   1.000
_cell.angle_alpha   90.00
_cell.angle_beta   90.00
_cell.angle_gamma   90.00
#
_symmetry.space_group_name_H-M   'P 1'
#
loop_
_entity.id
_entity.type
_entity.pdbx_description
1 polymer ?
#
loop_
_entity_poly.entity_id
_entity_poly.type
_entity_poly.pdbx_seq_one_letter_code
_entity_poly.pdbx_strand_id
1 'polypeptide(L)'
;MERTLWRVFPSDRSARKGAPFSPQYLPRQSGQGRFALPRSPGASAWYFAESPEHAAAEKVQDLRGGVLREDFLLERRHRLAICSVQLNATLRLADLCDPLELARRNIAPDRLAFRDRVVTRAIARELHLDPDLAGIRRWSALFGEWHTV
;
A
#
# COMPACT_ATOMS: atom_id res chain seq x y z
N MET A 1 -10.87 1.65 -16.85
CA MET A 1 -11.19 2.97 -16.27
C MET A 1 -9.99 3.43 -15.48
N GLU A 2 -9.61 4.70 -15.59
CA GLU A 2 -8.60 5.28 -14.70
C GLU A 2 -9.13 5.26 -13.26
N ARG A 3 -8.24 4.98 -12.29
CA ARG A 3 -8.60 4.93 -10.87
C ARG A 3 -7.79 5.95 -10.11
N THR A 4 -8.47 6.80 -9.35
CA THR A 4 -7.81 7.68 -8.39
C THR A 4 -7.46 6.90 -7.14
N LEU A 5 -6.19 6.96 -6.73
CA LEU A 5 -5.68 6.35 -5.51
C LEU A 5 -5.08 7.42 -4.60
N TRP A 6 -4.97 7.12 -3.31
CA TRP A 6 -4.61 8.08 -2.27
C TRP A 6 -3.44 7.59 -1.43
N ARG A 7 -2.55 8.48 -1.02
CA ARG A 7 -1.43 8.18 -0.13
C ARG A 7 -1.20 9.30 0.87
N VAL A 8 -0.93 8.92 2.11
CA VAL A 8 -0.44 9.84 3.15
C VAL A 8 1.06 9.65 3.34
N PHE A 9 1.81 10.76 3.35
CA PHE A 9 3.26 10.76 3.44
C PHE A 9 3.77 12.03 4.15
N PRO A 10 4.95 11.97 4.82
CA PRO A 10 5.64 13.18 5.28
C PRO A 10 6.01 14.06 4.09
N SER A 11 5.53 15.30 4.08
CA SER A 11 5.71 16.22 2.96
C SER A 11 6.73 17.30 3.27
N ASP A 12 7.65 17.50 2.32
CA ASP A 12 8.50 18.67 2.23
C ASP A 12 8.20 19.38 0.91
N ARG A 13 7.65 20.60 1.00
CA ARG A 13 7.32 21.41 -0.19
C ARG A 13 8.56 21.85 -0.97
N SER A 14 9.73 21.82 -0.36
CA SER A 14 11.00 22.13 -1.02
C SER A 14 11.66 20.91 -1.68
N ALA A 15 11.14 19.70 -1.43
CA ALA A 15 11.72 18.48 -1.98
C ALA A 15 11.59 18.44 -3.51
N ARG A 16 12.72 18.12 -4.17
CA ARG A 16 12.75 17.86 -5.61
C ARG A 16 11.94 16.61 -5.95
N LYS A 17 11.40 16.55 -7.17
CA LYS A 17 10.68 15.38 -7.69
C LYS A 17 11.51 14.10 -7.51
N GLY A 18 10.95 13.11 -6.81
CA GLY A 18 11.60 11.81 -6.55
C GLY A 18 12.59 11.81 -5.38
N ALA A 19 12.91 12.97 -4.78
CA ALA A 19 13.70 13.03 -3.56
C ALA A 19 12.85 12.62 -2.34
N PRO A 20 13.47 12.19 -1.22
CA PRO A 20 12.76 11.94 0.04
C PRO A 20 11.75 13.04 0.37
N PHE A 21 10.59 12.66 0.90
CA PHE A 21 9.49 13.56 1.27
C PHE A 21 8.78 14.27 0.10
N SER A 22 9.10 13.93 -1.15
CA SER A 22 8.27 14.25 -2.32
C SER A 22 7.18 13.20 -2.56
N PRO A 23 6.06 13.55 -3.23
CA PRO A 23 5.00 12.59 -3.55
C PRO A 23 5.48 11.38 -4.37
N GLN A 24 6.46 11.59 -5.26
CA GLN A 24 7.00 10.53 -6.13
C GLN A 24 8.09 9.70 -5.45
N TYR A 25 8.47 10.04 -4.22
CA TYR A 25 9.48 9.28 -3.50
C TYR A 25 9.00 7.84 -3.27
N LEU A 26 9.77 6.89 -3.79
CA LEU A 26 9.63 5.47 -3.54
C LEU A 26 10.54 5.10 -2.36
N PRO A 27 9.99 4.89 -1.15
CA PRO A 27 10.81 4.56 0.00
C PRO A 27 11.45 3.18 -0.18
N ARG A 28 12.71 3.03 0.28
CA ARG A 28 13.32 1.69 0.39
C ARG A 28 12.48 0.85 1.34
N GLN A 29 12.11 -0.36 0.91
CA GLN A 29 11.32 -1.27 1.72
C GLN A 29 12.06 -1.62 3.02
N SER A 30 11.42 -1.30 4.14
CA SER A 30 11.87 -1.70 5.48
C SER A 30 11.47 -3.14 5.84
N GLY A 31 10.68 -3.81 4.99
CA GLY A 31 10.18 -5.16 5.23
C GLY A 31 8.97 -5.24 6.17
N GLN A 32 8.46 -4.14 6.69
CA GLN A 32 7.41 -4.15 7.73
C GLN A 32 5.99 -4.48 7.21
N GLY A 33 5.74 -4.32 5.91
CA GLY A 33 4.44 -4.58 5.30
C GLY A 33 4.08 -6.07 5.20
N ARG A 34 2.78 -6.39 5.20
CA ARG A 34 2.27 -7.77 5.02
C ARG A 34 2.76 -8.39 3.71
N PHE A 35 2.75 -7.62 2.63
CA PHE A 35 3.18 -8.02 1.29
C PHE A 35 4.58 -7.45 0.94
N ALA A 36 5.30 -6.93 1.93
CA ALA A 36 6.65 -6.40 1.72
C ALA A 36 7.62 -7.54 1.43
N LEU A 37 8.47 -7.37 0.42
CA LEU A 37 9.49 -8.34 0.01
C LEU A 37 10.89 -7.82 0.40
N PRO A 38 11.27 -7.91 1.70
CA PRO A 38 12.60 -7.47 2.12
C PRO A 38 13.67 -8.30 1.41
N ARG A 39 14.72 -7.61 0.95
CA ARG A 39 15.91 -8.20 0.30
C ARG A 39 15.70 -8.74 -1.13
N SER A 40 14.52 -8.55 -1.73
CA SER A 40 14.32 -8.81 -3.15
C SER A 40 14.77 -7.60 -4.00
N PRO A 41 15.60 -7.79 -5.04
CA PRO A 41 15.93 -6.73 -5.99
C PRO A 41 14.67 -6.14 -6.62
N GLY A 42 14.60 -4.81 -6.75
CA GLY A 42 13.44 -4.14 -7.37
C GLY A 42 12.16 -4.11 -6.54
N ALA A 43 12.12 -4.72 -5.35
CA ALA A 43 10.87 -4.94 -4.64
C ALA A 43 10.33 -3.73 -3.83
N SER A 44 10.82 -2.53 -4.12
CA SER A 44 10.25 -1.30 -3.57
C SER A 44 8.85 -1.08 -4.15
N ALA A 45 7.87 -0.83 -3.28
CA ALA A 45 6.49 -0.61 -3.69
C ALA A 45 5.94 0.67 -3.05
N TRP A 46 5.08 1.36 -3.80
CA TRP A 46 4.16 2.32 -3.22
C TRP A 46 2.98 1.58 -2.59
N TYR A 47 2.40 2.18 -1.56
CA TYR A 47 1.14 1.74 -1.00
C TYR A 47 0.14 2.87 -1.12
N PHE A 48 -1.00 2.56 -1.70
CA PHE A 48 -2.11 3.48 -1.89
C PHE A 48 -3.41 2.90 -1.32
N ALA A 49 -4.38 3.77 -1.11
CA ALA A 49 -5.75 3.44 -0.75
C ALA A 49 -6.71 3.90 -1.85
N GLU A 50 -7.89 3.29 -1.92
CA GLU A 50 -8.94 3.71 -2.87
C GLU A 50 -9.73 4.94 -2.42
N SER A 51 -9.59 5.36 -1.16
CA SER A 51 -10.19 6.59 -0.63
C SER A 51 -9.21 7.37 0.25
N PRO A 52 -9.41 8.69 0.41
CA PRO A 52 -8.55 9.50 1.28
C PRO A 52 -8.68 9.13 2.77
N GLU A 53 -9.87 8.74 3.22
CA GLU A 53 -10.14 8.30 4.60
C GLU A 53 -9.38 7.02 4.91
N HIS A 54 -9.36 6.07 3.97
CA HIS A 54 -8.61 4.84 4.11
C HIS A 54 -7.10 5.13 4.18
N ALA A 55 -6.58 6.01 3.31
CA ALA A 55 -5.17 6.41 3.36
C ALA A 55 -4.79 7.04 4.72
N ALA A 56 -5.66 7.91 5.25
CA ALA A 56 -5.46 8.52 6.55
C ALA A 56 -5.52 7.49 7.68
N ALA A 57 -6.51 6.60 7.66
CA ALA A 57 -6.70 5.56 8.68
C ALA A 57 -5.51 4.59 8.74
N GLU A 58 -4.96 4.15 7.60
CA GLU A 58 -3.76 3.31 7.57
C GLU A 58 -2.55 3.99 8.21
N LYS A 59 -2.43 5.32 8.11
CA LYS A 59 -1.34 6.08 8.71
C LYS A 59 -1.49 6.25 10.22
N VAL A 60 -2.72 6.40 10.72
CA VAL A 60 -2.99 6.65 12.15
C VAL A 60 -3.43 5.39 12.91
N GLN A 61 -3.48 4.22 12.27
CA GLN A 61 -4.02 3.00 12.89
C GLN A 61 -3.32 2.59 14.19
N ASP A 62 -2.01 2.86 14.30
CA ASP A 62 -1.21 2.54 15.48
C ASP A 62 -1.54 3.42 16.69
N LEU A 63 -2.33 4.49 16.49
CA LEU A 63 -2.79 5.41 17.53
C LEU A 63 -4.20 5.05 18.04
N ARG A 64 -4.79 3.95 17.55
CA ARG A 64 -6.15 3.52 17.91
C ARG A 64 -6.29 3.36 19.43
N GLY A 65 -7.38 3.88 19.97
CA GLY A 65 -7.69 3.81 21.41
C GLY A 65 -7.12 4.97 22.24
N GLY A 66 -6.35 5.88 21.62
CA GLY A 66 -5.82 7.09 22.25
C GLY A 66 -6.48 8.38 21.76
N VAL A 67 -6.14 9.49 22.44
CA VAL A 67 -6.48 10.85 21.98
C VAL A 67 -5.47 11.27 20.93
N LEU A 68 -5.94 11.67 19.75
CA LEU A 68 -5.08 12.22 18.70
C LEU A 68 -4.54 13.59 19.12
N ARG A 69 -3.24 13.81 18.88
CA ARG A 69 -2.51 15.04 19.16
C ARG A 69 -1.81 15.51 17.89
N GLU A 70 -1.55 16.81 17.79
CA GLU A 70 -0.95 17.41 16.59
C GLU A 70 0.44 16.84 16.28
N ASP A 71 1.21 16.48 17.29
CA ASP A 71 2.55 15.90 17.13
C ASP A 71 2.54 14.53 16.44
N PHE A 72 1.41 13.80 16.48
CA PHE A 72 1.24 12.57 15.70
C PHE A 72 1.08 12.81 14.20
N LEU A 73 0.79 14.05 13.78
CA LEU A 73 0.77 14.41 12.37
C LEU A 73 2.17 14.77 11.83
N LEU A 74 3.22 14.55 12.63
CA LEU A 74 4.61 14.74 12.23
C LEU A 74 5.31 13.39 12.10
N GLU A 75 5.89 13.13 10.93
CA GLU A 75 6.76 11.97 10.70
C GLU A 75 8.13 12.47 10.24
N ARG A 76 9.19 12.09 10.95
CA ARG A 76 10.57 12.56 10.69
C ARG A 76 10.67 14.10 10.62
N ARG A 77 9.93 14.79 11.49
CA ARG A 77 9.82 16.27 11.56
C ARG A 77 9.08 16.95 10.40
N HIS A 78 8.47 16.18 9.49
CA HIS A 78 7.66 16.70 8.40
C HIS A 78 6.18 16.46 8.69
N ARG A 79 5.34 17.45 8.39
CA ARG A 79 3.89 17.31 8.50
C ARG A 79 3.39 16.31 7.45
N LEU A 80 2.52 15.41 7.87
CA LEU A 80 1.83 14.50 6.98
C LEU A 80 0.94 15.29 6.01
N ALA A 81 1.00 14.93 4.74
CA ALA A 81 0.10 15.40 3.70
C ALA A 81 -0.54 14.21 3.00
N ILE A 82 -1.69 14.47 2.40
CA ILE A 82 -2.38 13.52 1.53
C ILE A 82 -2.22 13.97 0.08
N CYS A 83 -1.99 13.02 -0.83
CA CYS A 83 -2.05 13.26 -2.26
C CYS A 83 -2.88 12.19 -2.96
N SER A 84 -3.45 12.57 -4.10
CA SER A 84 -4.05 11.65 -5.06
C SER A 84 -3.06 11.31 -6.17
N VAL A 85 -3.15 10.11 -6.72
CA VAL A 85 -2.48 9.68 -7.94
C VAL A 85 -3.50 9.07 -8.89
N GLN A 86 -3.27 9.19 -10.19
CA GLN A 86 -4.08 8.51 -11.19
C GLN A 86 -3.37 7.23 -11.63
N LEU A 87 -4.05 6.10 -11.46
CA LEU A 87 -3.61 4.82 -11.98
C LEU A 87 -4.12 4.68 -13.42
N ASN A 88 -3.17 4.52 -14.34
CA ASN A 88 -3.47 4.29 -15.75
C ASN A 88 -4.22 2.96 -15.90
N ALA A 89 -5.32 2.97 -16.66
CA ALA A 89 -6.15 1.81 -16.94
C ALA A 89 -5.42 0.67 -17.67
N THR A 90 -4.27 0.92 -18.29
CA THR A 90 -3.45 -0.10 -18.95
C THR A 90 -2.59 -0.91 -17.98
N LEU A 91 -2.36 -0.42 -16.77
CA LEU A 91 -1.61 -1.14 -15.74
C LEU A 91 -2.49 -2.25 -15.15
N ARG A 92 -2.01 -3.49 -15.21
CA ARG A 92 -2.72 -4.63 -14.63
C ARG A 92 -2.34 -4.79 -13.16
N LEU A 93 -3.35 -4.91 -12.32
CA LEU A 93 -3.18 -5.28 -10.91
C LEU A 93 -3.77 -6.69 -10.70
N ALA A 94 -3.10 -7.52 -9.91
CA ALA A 94 -3.74 -8.73 -9.39
C ALA A 94 -4.76 -8.31 -8.33
N ASP A 95 -6.05 -8.42 -8.65
CA ASP A 95 -7.12 -8.11 -7.71
C ASP A 95 -7.38 -9.29 -6.79
N LEU A 96 -6.66 -9.33 -5.67
CA LEU A 96 -6.82 -10.36 -4.64
C LEU A 96 -8.13 -10.22 -3.87
N CYS A 97 -9.01 -9.29 -4.25
CA CYS A 97 -10.36 -9.17 -3.75
C CYS A 97 -11.41 -9.80 -4.68
N ASP A 98 -11.02 -10.16 -5.90
CA ASP A 98 -11.87 -10.86 -6.86
C ASP A 98 -11.77 -12.38 -6.64
N PRO A 99 -12.87 -13.07 -6.27
CA PRO A 99 -12.84 -14.52 -6.07
C PRO A 99 -12.42 -15.30 -7.33
N LEU A 100 -12.64 -14.76 -8.54
CA LEU A 100 -12.18 -15.39 -9.78
C LEU A 100 -10.66 -15.30 -9.94
N GLU A 101 -10.05 -14.17 -9.57
CA GLU A 101 -8.60 -14.02 -9.56
C GLU A 101 -7.94 -14.96 -8.54
N LEU A 102 -8.55 -15.07 -7.35
CA LEU A 102 -8.12 -16.01 -6.32
C LEU A 102 -8.19 -17.47 -6.80
N ALA A 103 -9.30 -17.86 -7.42
CA ALA A 103 -9.46 -19.20 -7.98
C ALA A 103 -8.44 -19.50 -9.08
N ARG A 104 -8.20 -18.56 -10.01
CA ARG A 104 -7.19 -18.71 -11.08
C ARG A 104 -5.78 -18.92 -10.53
N ARG A 105 -5.46 -18.27 -9.42
CA ARG A 105 -4.14 -18.34 -8.77
C ARG A 105 -4.06 -19.41 -7.68
N ASN A 106 -5.13 -20.17 -7.46
CA ASN A 106 -5.23 -21.16 -6.38
C ASN A 106 -4.88 -20.57 -4.99
N ILE A 107 -5.33 -19.34 -4.74
CA ILE A 107 -5.13 -18.63 -3.46
C ILE A 107 -6.41 -18.73 -2.65
N ALA A 108 -6.33 -19.37 -1.49
CA ALA A 108 -7.46 -19.43 -0.57
C ALA A 108 -7.68 -18.05 0.12
N PRO A 109 -8.92 -17.52 0.20
CA PRO A 109 -9.17 -16.18 0.74
C PRO A 109 -8.70 -15.97 2.19
N ASP A 110 -8.81 -17.00 3.03
CA ASP A 110 -8.38 -17.01 4.42
C ASP A 110 -6.87 -16.76 4.60
N ARG A 111 -6.06 -17.20 3.62
CA ARG A 111 -4.60 -16.97 3.59
C ARG A 111 -4.23 -15.49 3.40
N LEU A 112 -5.14 -14.67 2.85
CA LEU A 112 -4.94 -13.24 2.65
C LEU A 112 -5.45 -12.40 3.83
N ALA A 113 -6.53 -12.88 4.46
CA ALA A 113 -7.17 -12.20 5.59
C ALA A 113 -6.30 -12.27 6.86
N PHE A 114 -5.57 -13.37 7.06
CA PHE A 114 -4.74 -13.56 8.25
C PHE A 114 -3.40 -12.80 8.17
N ARG A 115 -2.90 -12.25 9.29
CA ARG A 115 -1.62 -11.50 9.36
C ARG A 115 -0.39 -12.43 9.35
N ASP A 116 -0.43 -13.55 8.62
CA ASP A 116 0.74 -14.42 8.45
C ASP A 116 1.65 -13.89 7.33
N ARG A 117 2.74 -13.26 7.75
CA ARG A 117 3.75 -12.67 6.87
C ARG A 117 4.50 -13.71 6.04
N VAL A 118 4.58 -14.97 6.46
CA VAL A 118 5.24 -16.01 5.66
C VAL A 118 4.39 -16.28 4.42
N VAL A 119 3.09 -16.49 4.63
CA VAL A 119 2.12 -16.76 3.57
C VAL A 119 1.95 -15.55 2.65
N THR A 120 1.67 -14.36 3.20
CA THR A 120 1.40 -13.17 2.36
C THR A 120 2.62 -12.73 1.56
N ARG A 121 3.84 -12.95 2.07
CA ARG A 121 5.07 -12.65 1.31
C ARG A 121 5.39 -13.71 0.27
N ALA A 122 5.04 -14.97 0.49
CA ALA A 122 5.16 -16.00 -0.55
C ALA A 122 4.28 -15.64 -1.76
N ILE A 123 3.02 -15.30 -1.50
CA ILE A 123 2.07 -14.81 -2.53
C ILE A 123 2.63 -13.54 -3.21
N ALA A 124 3.07 -12.54 -2.43
CA ALA A 124 3.64 -11.31 -3.00
C ALA A 124 4.84 -11.59 -3.92
N ARG A 125 5.68 -12.58 -3.58
CA ARG A 125 6.84 -12.94 -4.38
C ARG A 125 6.43 -13.55 -5.70
N GLU A 126 5.47 -14.46 -5.70
CA GLU A 126 4.93 -15.06 -6.92
C GLU A 126 4.37 -13.98 -7.85
N LEU A 127 3.54 -13.07 -7.31
CA LEU A 127 2.96 -11.98 -8.07
C LEU A 127 4.01 -10.99 -8.60
N HIS A 128 5.09 -10.76 -7.86
CA HIS A 128 6.19 -9.88 -8.29
C HIS A 128 7.00 -10.45 -9.46
N LEU A 129 6.99 -11.77 -9.65
CA LEU A 129 7.67 -12.43 -10.77
C LEU A 129 6.87 -12.36 -12.08
N ASP A 130 5.58 -12.01 -12.02
CA ASP A 130 4.73 -11.84 -13.19
C ASP A 130 5.01 -10.45 -13.82
N PRO A 131 5.63 -10.41 -15.02
CA PRO A 131 6.02 -9.15 -15.66
C PRO A 131 4.83 -8.32 -16.15
N ASP A 132 3.64 -8.93 -16.25
CA ASP A 132 2.43 -8.23 -16.69
C ASP A 132 1.79 -7.44 -15.55
N LEU A 133 2.16 -7.71 -14.29
CA LEU A 133 1.56 -7.07 -13.12
C LEU A 133 2.34 -5.84 -12.69
N ALA A 134 1.62 -4.72 -12.58
CA ALA A 134 2.13 -3.48 -12.01
C ALA A 134 1.99 -3.43 -10.47
N GLY A 135 1.23 -4.35 -9.89
CA GLY A 135 0.98 -4.38 -8.46
C GLY A 135 -0.15 -5.32 -8.06
N ILE A 136 -0.61 -5.17 -6.82
CA ILE A 136 -1.67 -5.99 -6.23
C ILE A 136 -2.75 -5.08 -5.66
N ARG A 137 -3.99 -5.55 -5.64
CA ARG A 137 -5.07 -4.95 -4.86
C ARG A 137 -5.53 -5.96 -3.83
N ARG A 138 -5.73 -5.53 -2.59
CA ARG A 138 -6.06 -6.41 -1.46
C ARG A 138 -6.95 -5.72 -0.43
N TRP A 139 -7.69 -6.49 0.35
CA TRP A 139 -8.43 -5.94 1.50
C TRP A 139 -7.50 -5.25 2.52
N SER A 140 -7.99 -4.15 3.06
CA SER A 140 -7.43 -3.52 4.26
C SER A 140 -7.63 -4.44 5.46
N ALA A 141 -6.73 -4.33 6.44
CA ALA A 141 -6.93 -4.97 7.74
C ALA A 141 -7.83 -4.13 8.68
N LEU A 142 -8.26 -2.94 8.25
CA LEU A 142 -9.03 -2.01 9.07
C LEU A 142 -10.55 -2.19 8.90
N PHE A 143 -11.00 -2.24 7.65
CA PHE A 143 -12.41 -2.41 7.26
C PHE A 143 -12.50 -3.28 6.01
N GLY A 144 -13.47 -4.19 5.96
CA GLY A 144 -13.62 -5.16 4.87
C GLY A 144 -13.99 -4.56 3.52
N GLU A 145 -14.58 -3.36 3.52
CA GLU A 145 -14.94 -2.62 2.30
C GLU A 145 -13.77 -1.81 1.73
N TRP A 146 -12.68 -1.67 2.48
CA TRP A 146 -11.52 -0.88 2.08
C TRP A 146 -10.45 -1.74 1.44
N HIS A 147 -9.80 -1.20 0.40
CA HIS A 147 -8.77 -1.92 -0.35
C HIS A 147 -7.49 -1.11 -0.47
N THR A 148 -6.37 -1.77 -0.22
CA THR A 148 -5.03 -1.23 -0.46
C THR A 148 -4.56 -1.69 -1.83
N VAL A 149 -3.92 -0.77 -2.56
CA VAL A 149 -3.15 -1.05 -3.77
C VAL A 149 -1.67 -0.96 -3.42
#